data_AF-A0A8K2AUZ7-F1
#
_entry.id   AF-A0A8K2AUZ7-F1
#
_cell.length_a   1.000
_cell.length_b   1.000
_cell.length_c   1.000
_cell.angle_alpha   90.00
_cell.angle_beta   90.00
_cell.angle_gamma   90.00
#
_symmetry.space_group_name_H-M   'P 1'
#
loop_
_entity.id
_entity.type
_entity.pdbx_description
1 polymer ?
#
loop_
_entity_poly.entity_id
_entity_poly.type
_entity_poly.pdbx_seq_one_letter_code
_entity_poly.pdbx_strand_id
1 'polypeptide(L)'
;FIVKVKKILECICVNCGRLKADTSDPAFADKIRHVRDPKARMQVVWNYCKGKMICEPDEPKDETDGGDGEEPKRGHGGCGAAQPQIRKEGLKLFVQYKRSKDDDEDVKSLQPDKRLFPPTEVYTALKKMSDADLHLLGLSDEYARPEWMILTVLPVPPPPVRPSIAVDGGTMRSEDDLTYKLGDIIKASANVRRCEQEGAPAHVITEFEQLLQ
;
A
#
# COMPACT_ATOMS: atom_id res chain seq x y z
N PHE A 1 -5.98 7.79 4.56
CA PHE A 1 -6.16 6.39 4.10
C PHE A 1 -5.12 5.38 4.61
N ILE A 2 -4.07 5.80 5.34
CA ILE A 2 -2.93 4.92 5.74
C ILE A 2 -3.35 3.56 6.33
N VAL A 3 -4.36 3.53 7.20
CA VAL A 3 -4.83 2.27 7.81
C VAL A 3 -5.42 1.32 6.77
N LYS A 4 -6.16 1.83 5.78
CA LYS A 4 -6.74 1.04 4.70
C LYS A 4 -5.65 0.55 3.74
N VAL A 5 -4.71 1.43 3.37
CA VAL A 5 -3.52 1.09 2.57
C VAL A 5 -2.74 -0.05 3.22
N LYS A 6 -2.44 0.06 4.53
CA LYS A 6 -1.81 -1.02 5.29
C LYS A 6 -2.55 -2.34 5.16
N LYS A 7 -3.88 -2.35 5.36
CA LYS A 7 -4.69 -3.56 5.23
C LYS A 7 -4.63 -4.15 3.82
N ILE A 8 -4.66 -3.32 2.77
CA ILE A 8 -4.56 -3.77 1.37
C ILE A 8 -3.19 -4.40 1.11
N LEU A 9 -2.11 -3.75 1.55
CA LEU A 9 -0.75 -4.28 1.43
C LEU A 9 -0.58 -5.61 2.19
N GLU A 10 -1.28 -5.81 3.31
CA GLU A 10 -1.31 -7.08 4.03
C GLU A 10 -2.12 -8.17 3.30
N CYS A 11 -2.91 -7.82 2.28
CA CYS A 11 -3.68 -8.76 1.46
C CYS A 11 -2.91 -9.24 0.22
N ILE A 12 -2.03 -8.40 -0.32
CA ILE A 12 -1.33 -8.67 -1.57
C ILE A 12 0.13 -9.09 -1.36
N CYS A 13 0.75 -9.60 -2.42
CA CYS A 13 2.18 -9.76 -2.51
C CYS A 13 2.84 -8.40 -2.78
N VAL A 14 3.72 -7.93 -1.90
CA VAL A 14 4.41 -6.64 -2.09
C VAL A 14 5.35 -6.62 -3.30
N ASN A 15 5.71 -7.80 -3.84
CA ASN A 15 6.59 -7.94 -5.00
C ASN A 15 5.81 -7.96 -6.33
N CYS A 16 4.86 -8.89 -6.50
CA CYS A 16 4.11 -9.05 -7.76
C CYS A 16 2.72 -8.38 -7.79
N GLY A 17 2.20 -7.91 -6.65
CA GLY A 17 0.91 -7.22 -6.56
C GLY A 17 -0.33 -8.12 -6.52
N ARG A 18 -0.19 -9.44 -6.73
CA ARG A 18 -1.32 -10.38 -6.67
C ARG A 18 -1.90 -10.51 -5.27
N LEU A 19 -3.21 -10.77 -5.18
CA LEU A 19 -3.85 -11.15 -3.92
C LEU A 19 -3.29 -12.50 -3.44
N LYS A 20 -2.94 -12.63 -2.16
CA LYS A 20 -2.30 -13.84 -1.61
C LYS A 20 -3.25 -15.05 -1.46
N ALA A 21 -4.53 -14.86 -1.78
CA ALA A 21 -5.55 -15.90 -1.77
C ALA A 21 -6.62 -15.56 -2.80
N ASP A 22 -7.12 -16.57 -3.50
CA ASP A 22 -8.18 -16.45 -4.49
C ASP A 22 -9.15 -17.63 -4.36
N THR A 23 -10.09 -17.74 -5.29
CA THR A 23 -11.12 -18.79 -5.27
C THR A 23 -10.60 -20.21 -5.54
N SER A 24 -9.31 -20.40 -5.87
CA SER A 24 -8.71 -21.73 -5.96
C SER A 24 -8.62 -22.41 -4.59
N ASP A 25 -8.52 -21.60 -3.51
CA ASP A 25 -8.51 -22.06 -2.13
C ASP A 25 -9.97 -22.19 -1.62
N PRO A 26 -10.48 -23.41 -1.37
CA PRO A 26 -11.87 -23.61 -0.96
C PRO A 26 -12.22 -22.90 0.36
N ALA A 27 -11.26 -22.83 1.29
CA ALA A 27 -11.47 -22.17 2.58
C ALA A 27 -11.55 -20.65 2.44
N PHE A 28 -10.86 -20.07 1.46
CA PHE A 28 -11.05 -18.66 1.09
C PHE A 28 -12.39 -18.45 0.36
N ALA A 29 -12.68 -19.27 -0.64
CA ALA A 29 -13.88 -19.17 -1.46
C ALA A 29 -15.16 -19.21 -0.60
N ASP A 30 -15.23 -20.14 0.36
CA ASP A 30 -16.38 -20.28 1.27
C ASP A 30 -16.58 -19.05 2.17
N LYS A 31 -15.47 -18.42 2.61
CA LYS A 31 -15.54 -17.21 3.44
C LYS A 31 -16.08 -16.00 2.69
N ILE A 32 -15.82 -15.88 1.38
CA ILE A 32 -16.24 -14.72 0.58
C ILE A 32 -17.56 -14.94 -0.18
N ARG A 33 -17.97 -16.20 -0.40
CA ARG A 33 -19.11 -16.60 -1.25
C ARG A 33 -20.39 -15.83 -0.97
N HIS A 34 -20.72 -15.64 0.30
CA HIS A 34 -21.98 -15.00 0.73
C HIS A 34 -21.80 -13.55 1.18
N VAL A 35 -20.59 -12.99 1.11
CA VAL A 35 -20.33 -11.61 1.54
C VAL A 35 -20.55 -10.66 0.37
N ARG A 36 -21.75 -10.09 0.30
CA ARG A 36 -22.18 -9.15 -0.74
C ARG A 36 -21.72 -7.72 -0.49
N ASP A 37 -21.69 -7.28 0.77
CA ASP A 37 -21.23 -5.94 1.13
C ASP A 37 -19.71 -5.81 0.89
N PRO A 38 -19.26 -4.85 0.03
CA PRO A 38 -17.84 -4.71 -0.30
C PRO A 38 -16.95 -4.38 0.91
N LYS A 39 -17.47 -3.60 1.87
CA LYS A 39 -16.72 -3.20 3.07
C LYS A 39 -16.49 -4.39 4.01
N ALA A 40 -17.52 -5.20 4.23
CA ALA A 40 -17.42 -6.46 4.96
C ALA A 40 -16.52 -7.46 4.24
N ARG A 41 -16.62 -7.55 2.90
CA ARG A 41 -15.79 -8.43 2.07
C ARG A 41 -14.30 -8.13 2.28
N MET A 42 -13.88 -6.87 2.17
CA MET A 42 -12.49 -6.49 2.46
C MET A 42 -12.03 -6.96 3.84
N GLN A 43 -12.88 -6.81 4.87
CA GLN A 43 -12.51 -7.18 6.22
C GLN A 43 -12.32 -8.71 6.36
N VAL A 44 -13.14 -9.51 5.68
CA VAL A 44 -13.02 -10.97 5.61
C VAL A 44 -11.75 -11.37 4.84
N VAL A 45 -11.53 -10.81 3.65
CA VAL A 45 -10.33 -11.07 2.83
C VAL A 45 -9.06 -10.70 3.59
N TRP A 46 -9.01 -9.53 4.21
CA TRP A 46 -7.87 -9.12 5.04
C TRP A 46 -7.61 -10.06 6.21
N ASN A 47 -8.65 -10.50 6.91
CA ASN A 47 -8.50 -11.45 8.01
C ASN A 47 -7.92 -12.79 7.54
N TYR A 48 -8.18 -13.19 6.30
CA TYR A 48 -7.59 -14.37 5.68
C TYR A 48 -6.14 -14.15 5.27
N CYS A 49 -5.89 -13.11 4.48
CA CYS A 49 -4.59 -12.90 3.83
C CYS A 49 -3.50 -12.36 4.77
N LYS A 50 -3.85 -11.67 5.86
CA LYS A 50 -2.86 -11.09 6.80
C LYS A 50 -1.94 -12.11 7.45
N GLY A 51 -2.35 -13.38 7.51
CA GLY A 51 -1.55 -14.48 8.05
C GLY A 51 -0.61 -15.13 7.03
N LYS A 52 -0.86 -14.95 5.72
CA LYS A 52 -0.05 -15.52 4.66
C LYS A 52 1.25 -14.73 4.49
N MET A 53 2.37 -15.36 4.86
CA MET A 53 3.71 -14.76 4.84
C MET A 53 4.56 -15.22 3.63
N ILE A 54 3.96 -15.94 2.68
CA ILE A 54 4.59 -16.40 1.44
C ILE A 54 3.57 -16.21 0.31
N CYS A 55 4.03 -15.79 -0.87
CA CYS A 55 3.22 -15.73 -2.08
C CYS A 55 3.28 -17.08 -2.80
N GLU A 56 2.38 -17.99 -2.46
CA GLU A 56 2.44 -19.40 -2.90
C GLU A 56 2.39 -19.51 -4.44
N PRO A 57 3.44 -20.06 -5.09
CA PRO A 57 3.42 -20.31 -6.52
C PRO A 57 2.50 -21.49 -6.85
N ASP A 58 2.14 -21.63 -8.12
CA ASP A 58 1.41 -22.81 -8.58
C ASP A 58 2.33 -24.05 -8.49
N GLU A 59 1.73 -25.20 -8.15
CA GLU A 59 2.46 -26.47 -8.15
C GLU A 59 2.92 -26.79 -9.59
N PRO A 60 4.19 -27.18 -9.79
CA PRO A 60 4.65 -27.63 -11.09
C PRO A 60 3.85 -28.88 -11.50
N LYS A 61 3.51 -28.98 -12.80
CA LYS A 61 2.96 -30.22 -13.36
C LYS A 61 4.00 -31.33 -13.18
N ASP A 62 3.71 -32.35 -12.37
CA ASP A 62 4.50 -33.57 -12.39
C ASP A 62 4.24 -34.32 -13.70
N GLU A 63 5.28 -34.47 -14.53
CA GLU A 63 5.23 -35.21 -15.80
C GLU A 63 5.06 -36.73 -15.61
N THR A 64 4.96 -37.22 -14.37
CA THR A 64 4.91 -38.64 -14.03
C THR A 64 3.51 -39.20 -13.83
N ASP A 65 2.48 -38.36 -13.76
CA ASP A 65 1.09 -38.82 -13.61
C ASP A 65 0.41 -38.91 -14.98
N GLY A 66 0.79 -39.94 -15.72
CA GLY A 66 0.13 -40.39 -16.95
C GLY A 66 -1.20 -41.11 -16.70
N GLY A 67 -1.96 -40.72 -15.67
CA GLY A 67 -3.24 -41.30 -15.28
C GLY A 67 -4.38 -40.28 -15.40
N ASP A 68 -5.26 -40.49 -16.37
CA ASP A 68 -6.60 -39.90 -16.55
C ASP A 68 -6.88 -38.47 -16.02
N GLY A 69 -6.79 -37.50 -16.92
CA GLY A 69 -7.85 -36.49 -17.13
C GLY A 69 -8.07 -35.37 -16.09
N GLU A 70 -7.41 -35.36 -14.92
CA GLU A 70 -7.51 -34.21 -14.01
C GLU A 70 -6.56 -33.08 -14.44
N GLU A 71 -7.12 -31.95 -14.89
CA GLU A 71 -6.34 -30.72 -15.04
C GLU A 71 -5.67 -30.39 -13.70
N PRO A 72 -4.36 -30.05 -13.67
CA PRO A 72 -3.68 -29.72 -12.44
C PRO A 72 -4.41 -28.55 -11.77
N LYS A 73 -4.55 -28.62 -10.44
CA LYS A 73 -5.14 -27.55 -9.63
C LYS A 73 -4.33 -26.28 -9.85
N ARG A 74 -4.87 -25.36 -10.67
CA ARG A 74 -4.29 -24.03 -10.84
C ARG A 74 -4.41 -23.30 -9.51
N GLY A 75 -3.28 -22.97 -8.91
CA GLY A 75 -3.25 -22.07 -7.75
C GLY A 75 -3.50 -20.62 -8.18
N HIS A 76 -3.24 -19.70 -7.26
CA HIS A 76 -3.43 -18.26 -7.50
C HIS A 76 -2.30 -17.60 -8.31
N GLY A 77 -1.28 -18.35 -8.73
CA GLY A 77 -0.18 -17.87 -9.57
C GLY A 77 0.80 -16.94 -8.85
N GLY A 78 1.14 -17.23 -7.59
CA GLY A 78 2.11 -16.46 -6.81
C GLY A 78 3.56 -16.56 -7.31
N CYS A 79 4.44 -15.70 -6.79
CA CYS A 79 5.84 -15.61 -7.23
C CYS A 79 6.86 -16.25 -6.26
N GLY A 80 6.42 -16.92 -5.20
CA GLY A 80 7.27 -17.54 -4.19
C GLY A 80 7.88 -16.60 -3.15
N ALA A 81 7.79 -15.27 -3.35
CA ALA A 81 8.43 -14.31 -2.45
C ALA A 81 7.86 -14.35 -1.02
N ALA A 82 8.76 -14.30 -0.03
CA ALA A 82 8.40 -14.07 1.37
C ALA A 82 7.72 -12.69 1.52
N GLN A 83 6.75 -12.61 2.43
CA GLN A 83 5.96 -11.40 2.67
C GLN A 83 6.28 -10.81 4.03
N PRO A 84 6.47 -9.48 4.11
CA PRO A 84 6.81 -8.82 5.36
C PRO A 84 5.58 -8.64 6.26
N GLN A 85 5.82 -8.48 7.55
CA GLN A 85 4.88 -7.85 8.44
C GLN A 85 4.89 -6.33 8.20
N ILE A 86 3.72 -5.74 8.01
CA ILE A 86 3.60 -4.30 7.79
C ILE A 86 3.21 -3.64 9.11
N ARG A 87 4.01 -2.67 9.56
CA ARG A 87 3.81 -1.91 10.80
C ARG A 87 3.53 -0.45 10.48
N LYS A 88 2.61 0.18 11.22
CA LYS A 88 2.33 1.61 11.11
C LYS A 88 2.87 2.31 12.35
N GLU A 89 3.64 3.37 12.15
CA GLU A 89 4.14 4.24 13.23
C GLU A 89 3.95 5.69 12.79
N GLY A 90 3.13 6.44 13.51
CA GLY A 90 2.71 7.78 13.06
C GLY A 90 2.10 7.74 11.66
N LEU A 91 2.68 8.53 10.75
CA LEU A 91 2.31 8.60 9.32
C LEU A 91 3.14 7.68 8.42
N LYS A 92 4.02 6.84 8.99
CA LYS A 92 4.94 5.96 8.24
C LYS A 92 4.47 4.51 8.28
N LEU A 93 4.83 3.77 7.23
CA LEU A 93 4.72 2.32 7.17
C LEU A 93 6.12 1.70 7.16
N PHE A 94 6.27 0.55 7.80
CA PHE A 94 7.50 -0.21 7.85
C PHE A 94 7.23 -1.66 7.45
N VAL A 95 8.18 -2.27 6.75
CA VAL A 95 8.21 -3.70 6.45
C VAL A 95 9.20 -4.38 7.38
N GLN A 96 8.85 -5.57 7.86
CA GLN A 96 9.68 -6.38 8.73
C GLN A 96 9.57 -7.84 8.31
N TYR A 97 10.67 -8.42 7.85
CA TYR A 97 10.74 -9.85 7.52
C TYR A 97 11.08 -10.65 8.78
N LYS A 98 10.41 -11.79 8.97
CA LYS A 98 10.81 -12.74 10.02
C LYS A 98 12.04 -13.51 9.53
N ARG A 99 13.09 -13.55 10.35
CA ARG A 99 14.24 -14.44 10.10
C ARG A 99 13.80 -15.90 10.26
N SER A 100 14.31 -16.77 9.40
CA SER A 100 14.23 -18.23 9.56
C SER A 100 15.01 -18.64 10.82
N LYS A 101 14.56 -19.71 11.48
CA LYS A 101 15.25 -20.27 12.67
C LYS A 101 16.64 -20.82 12.35
N ASP A 102 16.96 -21.05 11.08
CA ASP A 102 18.24 -21.64 10.65
C ASP A 102 19.37 -20.60 10.45
N ASP A 103 19.09 -19.30 10.56
CA ASP A 103 20.09 -18.22 10.39
C ASP A 103 20.75 -17.77 11.72
N ASP A 104 20.72 -18.62 12.76
CA ASP A 104 21.13 -18.27 14.13
C ASP A 104 22.67 -18.24 14.35
N GLU A 105 23.51 -18.55 13.35
CA GLU A 105 24.97 -18.55 13.53
C GLU A 105 25.64 -17.16 13.45
N ASP A 106 25.01 -16.14 12.85
CA ASP A 106 25.58 -14.78 12.75
C ASP A 106 24.95 -13.80 13.75
N VAL A 107 25.28 -14.02 15.02
CA VAL A 107 24.96 -13.15 16.16
C VAL A 107 25.73 -11.82 16.04
N LYS A 108 25.12 -10.78 15.45
CA LYS A 108 25.46 -9.36 15.75
C LYS A 108 24.52 -8.25 15.27
N SER A 109 23.32 -8.54 14.77
CA SER A 109 22.31 -7.49 14.52
C SER A 109 21.01 -7.82 15.27
N LEU A 110 20.89 -7.28 16.49
CA LEU A 110 19.78 -7.44 17.44
C LEU A 110 18.46 -6.78 17.01
N GLN A 111 18.43 -6.03 15.90
CA GLN A 111 17.20 -5.43 15.42
C GLN A 111 16.59 -6.31 14.32
N PRO A 112 15.29 -6.67 14.42
CA PRO A 112 14.62 -7.20 13.26
C PRO A 112 14.75 -6.19 12.12
N ASP A 113 14.92 -6.69 10.90
CA ASP A 113 15.20 -5.89 9.71
C ASP A 113 13.96 -5.07 9.32
N LYS A 114 13.72 -4.01 10.09
CA LYS A 114 12.60 -3.11 10.01
C LYS A 114 13.02 -1.96 9.09
N ARG A 115 12.55 -2.00 7.86
CA ARG A 115 12.83 -0.99 6.84
C ARG A 115 11.61 -0.10 6.65
N LEU A 116 11.84 1.20 6.44
CA LEU A 116 10.78 2.11 5.99
C LEU A 116 10.19 1.58 4.67
N PHE A 117 8.87 1.60 4.54
CA PHE A 117 8.18 1.30 3.29
C PHE A 117 7.74 2.63 2.66
N PRO A 118 8.55 3.22 1.79
CA PRO A 118 8.31 4.58 1.30
C PRO A 118 7.02 4.65 0.45
N PRO A 119 6.33 5.81 0.42
CA PRO A 119 5.09 5.96 -0.34
C PRO A 119 5.21 5.60 -1.82
N THR A 120 6.38 5.79 -2.43
CA THR A 120 6.69 5.44 -3.83
C THR A 120 6.65 3.93 -4.09
N GLU A 121 7.25 3.14 -3.19
CA GLU A 121 7.20 1.68 -3.28
C GLU A 121 5.79 1.15 -2.97
N VAL A 122 5.11 1.74 -1.98
CA VAL A 122 3.70 1.42 -1.68
C VAL A 122 2.82 1.66 -2.89
N TYR A 123 2.93 2.83 -3.54
CA TYR A 123 2.19 3.15 -4.76
C TYR A 123 2.46 2.12 -5.86
N THR A 124 3.73 1.74 -6.06
CA THR A 124 4.13 0.76 -7.07
C THR A 124 3.54 -0.63 -6.78
N ALA A 125 3.51 -1.05 -5.52
CA ALA A 125 2.92 -2.33 -5.11
C ALA A 125 1.40 -2.34 -5.34
N LEU A 126 0.69 -1.27 -4.99
CA LEU A 126 -0.75 -1.15 -5.19
C LEU A 126 -1.12 -1.10 -6.68
N LYS A 127 -0.33 -0.39 -7.50
CA LYS A 127 -0.54 -0.26 -8.95
C LYS A 127 -0.40 -1.57 -9.72
N LYS A 128 0.29 -2.58 -9.15
CA LYS A 128 0.44 -3.91 -9.76
C LYS A 128 -0.80 -4.80 -9.60
N MET A 129 -1.76 -4.42 -8.77
CA MET A 129 -2.98 -5.21 -8.58
C MET A 129 -3.79 -5.31 -9.87
N SER A 130 -4.32 -6.50 -10.15
CA SER A 130 -5.24 -6.71 -11.28
C SER A 130 -6.67 -6.30 -10.90
N ASP A 131 -7.50 -5.92 -11.88
CA ASP A 131 -8.90 -5.55 -11.62
C ASP A 131 -9.69 -6.73 -11.00
N ALA A 132 -9.36 -7.98 -11.38
CA ALA A 132 -9.91 -9.18 -10.76
C ALA A 132 -9.59 -9.27 -9.25
N ASP A 133 -8.34 -8.98 -8.85
CA ASP A 133 -7.94 -8.93 -7.44
C ASP A 133 -8.67 -7.80 -6.68
N LEU A 134 -8.90 -6.66 -7.32
CA LEU A 134 -9.65 -5.55 -6.73
C LEU A 134 -11.08 -5.97 -6.42
N HIS A 135 -11.77 -6.64 -7.35
CA HIS A 135 -13.13 -7.12 -7.12
C HIS A 135 -13.20 -8.22 -6.06
N LEU A 136 -12.22 -9.14 -6.01
CA LEU A 136 -12.11 -10.15 -4.96
C LEU A 136 -11.94 -9.50 -3.58
N LEU A 137 -11.11 -8.45 -3.50
CA LEU A 137 -10.88 -7.70 -2.27
C LEU A 137 -12.09 -6.84 -1.85
N GLY A 138 -13.03 -6.57 -2.75
CA GLY A 138 -14.19 -5.71 -2.52
C GLY A 138 -13.90 -4.22 -2.77
N LEU A 139 -13.02 -3.92 -3.71
CA LEU A 139 -12.77 -2.58 -4.25
C LEU A 139 -13.39 -2.43 -5.66
N SER A 140 -13.52 -1.19 -6.10
CA SER A 140 -13.94 -0.84 -7.47
C SER A 140 -12.72 -0.37 -8.26
N ASP A 141 -12.52 -0.98 -9.41
CA ASP A 141 -11.54 -0.61 -10.43
C ASP A 141 -11.85 0.74 -11.12
N GLU A 142 -13.13 1.11 -11.25
CA GLU A 142 -13.53 2.41 -11.80
C GLU A 142 -13.43 3.57 -10.80
N TYR A 143 -13.84 3.37 -9.54
CA TYR A 143 -14.04 4.48 -8.60
C TYR A 143 -13.10 4.48 -7.40
N ALA A 144 -12.42 3.37 -7.12
CA ALA A 144 -11.72 3.18 -5.84
C ALA A 144 -10.43 2.36 -5.97
N ARG A 145 -9.64 2.63 -7.01
CA ARG A 145 -8.33 2.01 -7.19
C ARG A 145 -7.40 2.34 -6.02
N PRO A 146 -6.69 1.35 -5.44
CA PRO A 146 -5.98 1.51 -4.18
C PRO A 146 -4.77 2.45 -4.29
N GLU A 147 -4.12 2.52 -5.45
CA GLU A 147 -3.00 3.44 -5.69
C GLU A 147 -3.41 4.92 -5.61
N TRP A 148 -4.70 5.25 -5.80
CA TRP A 148 -5.22 6.61 -5.62
C TRP A 148 -5.28 7.05 -4.15
N MET A 149 -5.10 6.11 -3.21
CA MET A 149 -4.94 6.45 -1.79
C MET A 149 -3.58 7.10 -1.49
N ILE A 150 -2.65 7.11 -2.46
CA ILE A 150 -1.37 7.80 -2.42
C ILE A 150 -1.48 9.05 -3.31
N LEU A 151 -1.34 10.23 -2.70
CA LEU A 151 -1.50 11.51 -3.42
C LEU A 151 -0.24 11.82 -4.23
N THR A 152 -0.39 11.84 -5.56
CA THR A 152 0.64 12.33 -6.50
C THR A 152 0.30 13.72 -7.04
N VAL A 153 -0.99 14.06 -7.07
CA VAL A 153 -1.53 15.37 -7.43
C VAL A 153 -2.51 15.79 -6.35
N LEU A 154 -2.25 16.90 -5.69
CA LEU A 154 -3.14 17.47 -4.68
C LEU A 154 -4.08 18.50 -5.34
N PRO A 155 -5.40 18.28 -5.35
CA PRO A 155 -6.33 19.26 -5.91
C PRO A 155 -6.37 20.53 -5.06
N VAL A 156 -6.33 21.69 -5.71
CA VAL A 156 -6.44 22.99 -5.04
C VAL A 156 -7.89 23.47 -5.08
N PRO A 157 -8.57 23.63 -3.94
CA PRO A 157 -9.95 24.08 -3.91
C PRO A 157 -10.10 25.53 -4.39
N PRO A 158 -11.23 25.88 -5.02
CA PRO A 158 -11.48 27.24 -5.52
C PRO A 158 -11.79 28.21 -4.37
N PRO A 159 -11.70 29.54 -4.59
CA PRO A 159 -11.89 30.56 -3.55
C PRO A 159 -13.18 30.45 -2.71
N PRO A 160 -14.35 30.01 -3.24
CA PRO A 160 -15.55 29.84 -2.42
C PRO A 160 -15.41 28.81 -1.30
N VAL A 161 -14.49 27.84 -1.44
CA VAL A 161 -14.19 26.82 -0.43
C VAL A 161 -13.09 27.28 0.54
N ARG A 162 -12.35 28.33 0.18
CA ARG A 162 -11.28 28.94 0.99
C ARG A 162 -11.43 30.48 1.02
N PRO A 163 -12.53 30.99 1.59
CA PRO A 163 -12.92 32.40 1.46
C PRO A 163 -11.99 33.33 2.24
N SER A 164 -11.62 34.46 1.65
CA SER A 164 -10.88 35.52 2.35
C SER A 164 -11.81 36.52 3.02
N ILE A 165 -11.44 37.03 4.19
CA ILE A 165 -12.14 38.09 4.90
C ILE A 165 -11.40 39.41 4.66
N ALA A 166 -12.14 40.43 4.22
CA ALA A 166 -11.64 41.80 4.10
C ALA A 166 -12.23 42.65 5.22
N VAL A 167 -11.38 43.43 5.89
CA VAL A 167 -11.74 44.38 6.95
C VAL A 167 -11.36 45.80 6.50
N ASP A 168 -12.04 46.81 7.05
CA ASP A 168 -11.80 48.24 6.75
C ASP A 168 -11.82 48.58 5.25
N GLY A 169 -12.91 48.20 4.56
CA GLY A 169 -13.10 48.53 3.14
C GLY A 169 -12.11 47.88 2.17
N GLY A 170 -11.38 46.84 2.60
CA GLY A 170 -10.40 46.13 1.78
C GLY A 170 -8.94 46.46 2.10
N THR A 171 -8.70 47.33 3.09
CA THR A 171 -7.34 47.72 3.50
C THR A 171 -6.59 46.58 4.21
N MET A 172 -7.31 45.75 4.96
CA MET A 172 -6.78 44.53 5.56
C MET A 172 -7.47 43.30 4.97
N ARG A 173 -6.67 42.36 4.47
CA ARG A 173 -7.15 41.07 3.94
C ARG A 173 -6.55 39.94 4.76
N SER A 174 -7.42 39.11 5.31
CA SER A 174 -7.07 37.87 5.99
C SER A 174 -7.53 36.71 5.10
N GLU A 175 -6.60 35.83 4.72
CA GLU A 175 -6.90 34.66 3.92
C GLU A 175 -7.41 33.51 4.81
N ASP A 176 -8.10 32.55 4.21
CA ASP A 176 -8.51 31.33 4.89
C ASP A 176 -7.32 30.46 5.32
N ASP A 177 -7.44 29.73 6.43
CA ASP A 177 -6.42 28.80 6.93
C ASP A 177 -6.00 27.75 5.89
N LEU A 178 -6.92 27.29 5.04
CA LEU A 178 -6.61 26.38 3.93
C LEU A 178 -5.63 27.03 2.95
N THR A 179 -5.80 28.33 2.67
CA THR A 179 -4.88 29.06 1.77
C THR A 179 -3.48 29.12 2.37
N TYR A 180 -3.36 29.40 3.67
CA TYR A 180 -2.05 29.39 4.34
C TYR A 180 -1.40 28.00 4.32
N LYS A 181 -2.16 26.94 4.64
CA LYS A 181 -1.62 25.57 4.64
C LYS A 181 -1.26 25.05 3.27
N LEU A 182 -2.02 25.40 2.23
CA LEU A 182 -1.64 25.11 0.84
C LEU A 182 -0.32 25.81 0.47
N GLY A 183 -0.12 27.06 0.94
CA GLY A 183 1.14 27.77 0.80
C GLY A 183 2.31 27.05 1.48
N ASP A 184 2.11 26.56 2.71
CA ASP A 184 3.12 25.77 3.43
C ASP A 184 3.47 24.47 2.68
N ILE A 185 2.47 23.75 2.17
CA ILE A 185 2.66 22.51 1.40
C ILE A 185 3.47 22.77 0.12
N ILE A 186 3.16 23.83 -0.63
CA ILE A 186 3.88 24.19 -1.85
C ILE A 186 5.35 24.51 -1.54
N LYS A 187 5.61 25.27 -0.47
CA LYS A 187 6.98 25.59 -0.05
C LYS A 187 7.75 24.34 0.35
N ALA A 188 7.15 23.45 1.14
CA ALA A 188 7.76 22.18 1.53
C ALA A 188 8.08 21.31 0.30
N SER A 189 7.14 21.19 -0.64
CA SER A 189 7.34 20.42 -1.88
C SER A 189 8.47 21.00 -2.76
N ALA A 190 8.52 22.33 -2.90
CA ALA A 190 9.59 22.99 -3.64
C ALA A 190 10.97 22.77 -2.99
N ASN A 191 11.03 22.76 -1.65
CA ASN A 191 12.27 22.49 -0.92
C ASN A 191 12.76 21.05 -1.13
N VAL A 192 11.88 20.05 -1.07
CA VAL A 192 12.23 18.64 -1.36
C VAL A 192 12.84 18.55 -2.76
N ARG A 193 12.13 19.08 -3.78
CA ARG A 193 12.59 19.06 -5.17
C ARG A 193 13.96 19.74 -5.35
N ARG A 194 14.18 20.89 -4.69
CA ARG A 194 15.46 21.59 -4.76
C ARG A 194 16.59 20.75 -4.15
N CYS A 195 16.38 20.15 -2.98
CA CYS A 195 17.37 19.29 -2.32
C CYS A 195 17.73 18.07 -3.18
N GLU A 196 16.75 17.47 -3.87
CA GLU A 196 17.02 16.38 -4.82
C GLU A 196 17.89 16.85 -6.00
N GLN A 197 17.57 18.02 -6.59
CA GLN A 197 18.29 18.57 -7.75
C GLN A 197 19.72 19.00 -7.42
N GLU A 198 19.94 19.51 -6.21
CA GLU A 198 21.25 19.92 -5.71
C GLU A 198 22.11 18.73 -5.23
N GLY A 199 21.56 17.51 -5.22
CA GLY A 199 22.27 16.32 -4.76
C GLY A 199 22.52 16.32 -3.25
N ALA A 200 21.59 16.88 -2.47
CA ALA A 200 21.70 16.90 -1.01
C ALA A 200 21.78 15.48 -0.43
N PRO A 201 22.41 15.30 0.74
CA PRO A 201 22.49 13.99 1.39
C PRO A 201 21.09 13.38 1.64
N ALA A 202 20.97 12.05 1.46
CA ALA A 202 19.69 11.35 1.54
C ALA A 202 18.92 11.56 2.87
N HIS A 203 19.62 11.68 4.00
CA HIS A 203 18.98 11.93 5.29
C HIS A 203 18.32 13.32 5.34
N VAL A 204 18.89 14.34 4.68
CA VAL A 204 18.33 15.69 4.59
C VAL A 204 17.08 15.70 3.73
N ILE A 205 17.12 15.02 2.57
CA ILE A 205 15.94 14.87 1.70
C ILE A 205 14.81 14.20 2.48
N THR A 206 15.13 13.13 3.21
CA THR A 206 14.17 12.38 4.04
C THR A 206 13.53 13.24 5.13
N GLU A 207 14.23 14.21 5.71
CA GLU A 207 13.66 15.17 6.67
C GLU A 207 12.65 16.11 6.02
N PHE A 208 12.97 16.66 4.84
CA PHE A 208 12.04 17.52 4.10
C PHE A 208 10.83 16.75 3.55
N GLU A 209 11.02 15.50 3.12
CA GLU A 209 9.91 14.61 2.75
C GLU A 209 8.96 14.37 3.92
N GLN A 210 9.50 14.20 5.13
CA GLN A 210 8.69 14.03 6.34
C GLN A 210 7.93 15.29 6.72
N LEU A 211 8.46 16.47 6.44
CA LEU A 211 7.76 17.74 6.64
C LEU A 211 6.61 17.91 5.64
N LEU A 212 6.77 17.41 4.40
CA LEU A 212 5.74 17.47 3.37
C LEU A 212 4.56 16.52 3.66
N GLN A 213 4.81 15.43 4.39
CA GLN A 213 3.85 14.36 4.70
C GLN A 213 2.90 14.70 5.85
#